data_AF-A0A833LU98-F1
#
_entry.id   AF-A0A833LU98-F1
#
_cell.length_a   1.000
_cell.length_b   1.000
_cell.length_c   1.000
_cell.angle_alpha   90.00
_cell.angle_beta   90.00
_cell.angle_gamma   90.00
#
_symmetry.space_group_name_H-M   'P 1'
#
loop_
_entity.id
_entity.type
_entity.pdbx_description
1 polymer ?
#
loop_
_entity_poly.entity_id
_entity_poly.type
_entity_poly.pdbx_seq_one_letter_code
_entity_poly.pdbx_strand_id
1 'polypeptide(L)'
;MDGIRHIIAGSLIDGSGSGVQRNVCLTVADGRIAAIGPAAGLSAAAGAIVDDYSHGIVLPALVDCSVFLARSPSLDQMIRPAGDGLDPAQQAAMLARHLRYC
;
A
#
# COMPACT_ATOMS: atom_id res chain seq x y z
N MET A 1 7.48 -7.20 -15.92
CA MET A 1 7.63 -5.82 -16.41
C MET A 1 6.26 -5.21 -16.26
N ASP A 2 6.07 -4.42 -15.22
CA ASP A 2 4.76 -3.87 -14.88
C ASP A 2 4.48 -2.71 -15.83
N GLY A 3 3.56 -2.94 -16.77
CA GLY A 3 3.14 -1.93 -17.74
C GLY A 3 2.57 -0.67 -17.07
N ILE A 4 2.38 0.38 -17.87
CA ILE A 4 1.81 1.64 -17.38
C ILE A 4 0.39 1.41 -16.86
N ARG A 5 0.15 1.85 -15.63
CA ARG A 5 -1.14 1.80 -14.93
C ARG A 5 -1.56 3.21 -14.52
N HIS A 6 -2.83 3.51 -14.69
CA HIS A 6 -3.44 4.75 -14.22
C HIS A 6 -4.39 4.45 -13.07
N ILE A 7 -4.31 5.23 -11.99
CA ILE A 7 -5.20 5.14 -10.85
C ILE A 7 -5.98 6.44 -10.77
N ILE A 8 -7.28 6.39 -11.00
CA ILE A 8 -8.18 7.53 -10.85
C ILE A 8 -8.66 7.58 -9.40
N ALA A 9 -8.52 8.73 -8.74
CA ALA A 9 -8.95 8.93 -7.37
C ALA A 9 -9.89 10.13 -7.25
N GLY A 10 -11.02 9.94 -6.59
CA GLY A 10 -11.95 11.04 -6.28
C GLY A 10 -11.30 12.06 -5.37
N SER A 11 -10.54 11.59 -4.38
CA SER A 11 -9.70 12.42 -3.51
C SER A 11 -8.34 11.77 -3.28
N LEU A 12 -7.30 12.59 -3.12
CA LEU A 12 -5.97 12.18 -2.72
C LEU A 12 -5.50 12.98 -1.51
N ILE A 13 -5.09 12.26 -0.47
CA ILE A 13 -4.31 12.77 0.65
C ILE A 13 -2.89 12.25 0.43
N ASP A 14 -1.93 13.09 0.07
CA ASP A 14 -0.60 12.64 -0.36
C ASP A 14 0.42 12.43 0.78
N GLY A 15 0.03 12.72 2.02
CA GLY A 15 0.89 12.59 3.20
C GLY A 15 1.87 13.76 3.42
N SER A 16 1.87 14.79 2.56
CA SER A 16 2.71 15.98 2.74
C SER A 16 2.20 16.95 3.83
N GLY A 17 0.98 16.74 4.32
CA GLY A 17 0.27 17.68 5.18
C GLY A 17 -0.48 18.80 4.43
N SER A 18 -0.38 18.83 3.09
CA SER A 18 -1.16 19.72 2.24
C SER A 18 -2.65 19.36 2.24
N GLY A 19 -3.49 20.26 1.72
CA GLY A 19 -4.92 20.01 1.56
C GLY A 19 -5.24 18.86 0.61
N VAL A 20 -6.46 18.32 0.74
CA VAL A 20 -6.98 17.22 -0.10
C VAL A 20 -7.04 17.66 -1.57
N GLN A 21 -6.43 16.87 -2.46
CA GLN A 21 -6.54 17.05 -3.91
C GLN A 21 -7.75 16.27 -4.43
N ARG A 22 -8.47 16.79 -5.43
CA ARG A 22 -9.73 16.19 -5.95
C ARG A 22 -9.59 15.81 -7.41
N ASN A 23 -10.25 14.71 -7.80
CA ASN A 23 -10.32 14.22 -9.18
C ASN A 23 -8.92 14.11 -9.83
N VAL A 24 -8.05 13.32 -9.20
CA VAL A 24 -6.65 13.15 -9.63
C VAL A 24 -6.44 11.81 -10.32
N CYS A 25 -5.44 11.76 -11.18
CA CYS A 25 -4.90 10.53 -11.76
C CYS A 25 -3.44 10.37 -11.31
N LEU A 26 -3.10 9.19 -10.80
CA LEU A 26 -1.73 8.77 -10.59
C LEU A 26 -1.30 7.89 -11.76
N THR A 27 -0.16 8.17 -12.37
CA THR A 27 0.46 7.29 -13.36
C THR A 27 1.54 6.48 -12.68
N VAL A 28 1.41 5.17 -12.73
CA VAL A 28 2.36 4.20 -12.17
C VAL A 28 3.06 3.50 -13.33
N ALA A 29 4.39 3.52 -13.33
CA ALA A 29 5.23 2.81 -14.29
C ALA A 29 6.31 2.05 -13.51
N ASP A 30 6.49 0.77 -13.82
CA ASP A 30 7.49 -0.10 -13.18
C ASP A 30 7.42 -0.07 -11.64
N GLY A 31 6.19 -0.10 -11.10
CA GLY A 31 5.92 -0.08 -9.66
C GLY A 31 6.19 1.26 -8.96
N ARG A 32 6.44 2.35 -9.70
CA ARG A 32 6.71 3.68 -9.17
C ARG A 32 5.69 4.70 -9.66
N ILE A 33 5.33 5.65 -8.80
CA ILE A 33 4.53 6.81 -9.21
C ILE A 33 5.39 7.69 -10.11
N ALA A 34 5.07 7.74 -11.40
CA ALA A 34 5.75 8.53 -12.41
C ALA A 34 5.17 9.96 -12.52
N ALA A 35 3.87 10.12 -12.27
CA ALA A 35 3.20 11.42 -12.30
C ALA A 35 1.92 11.43 -11.47
N ILE A 36 1.54 12.61 -10.97
CA ILE A 36 0.24 12.89 -10.34
C ILE A 36 -0.31 14.16 -10.98
N GLY A 37 -1.57 14.16 -11.41
CA GLY A 37 -2.19 15.33 -12.02
C GLY A 37 -3.71 15.23 -12.11
N PRO A 38 -4.40 16.23 -12.69
CA PRO A 38 -5.85 16.20 -12.85
C PRO A 38 -6.30 15.01 -13.73
N ALA A 39 -7.35 14.31 -13.31
CA ALA A 39 -7.91 13.18 -14.06
C ALA A 39 -8.45 13.58 -15.44
N ALA A 40 -8.97 14.81 -15.57
CA ALA A 40 -9.48 15.35 -16.83
C ALA A 40 -8.39 15.53 -17.92
N GLY A 41 -7.11 15.59 -17.52
CA GLY A 41 -5.98 15.69 -18.45
C GLY A 41 -5.50 14.34 -18.99
N LEU A 42 -6.11 13.23 -18.56
CA LEU A 42 -5.68 11.91 -18.95
C LEU A 42 -6.26 11.52 -20.31
N SER A 43 -5.44 11.58 -21.35
CA SER A 43 -5.67 10.78 -22.56
C SER A 43 -5.08 9.41 -22.31
N ALA A 44 -5.91 8.46 -21.85
CA ALA A 44 -5.45 7.09 -21.67
C ALA A 44 -4.96 6.54 -23.02
N ALA A 45 -3.67 6.22 -23.11
CA ALA A 45 -3.14 5.54 -24.28
C ALA A 45 -3.90 4.20 -24.44
N ALA A 46 -4.18 3.81 -25.69
CA ALA A 46 -4.88 2.55 -25.96
C ALA A 46 -4.13 1.38 -25.30
N GLY A 47 -4.80 0.67 -24.38
CA GLY A 47 -4.24 -0.48 -23.65
C GLY A 47 -3.66 -0.16 -22.26
N ALA A 48 -3.72 1.09 -21.79
CA ALA A 48 -3.33 1.40 -20.41
C ALA A 48 -4.34 0.79 -19.41
N ILE A 49 -3.84 0.15 -18.36
CA ILE A 49 -4.69 -0.41 -17.30
C ILE A 49 -5.18 0.75 -16.42
N VAL A 50 -6.48 0.86 -16.23
CA VAL A 50 -7.09 1.92 -15.39
C VAL A 50 -7.78 1.29 -14.20
N ASP A 51 -7.36 1.68 -12.99
CA ASP A 51 -8.08 1.40 -11.75
C ASP A 51 -8.91 2.63 -11.36
N ASP A 52 -10.23 2.46 -11.29
CA ASP A 52 -11.16 3.55 -11.00
C ASP A 52 -11.59 3.55 -9.52
N TYR A 53 -11.01 4.49 -8.77
CA TYR A 53 -11.40 4.85 -7.41
C TYR A 53 -11.93 6.29 -7.35
N SER A 54 -12.61 6.76 -8.40
CA SER A 54 -13.26 8.08 -8.46
C SER A 54 -14.26 8.34 -7.33
N HIS A 55 -14.80 7.28 -6.72
CA HIS A 55 -15.69 7.34 -5.56
C HIS A 55 -14.97 7.33 -4.21
N GLY A 56 -13.65 7.11 -4.21
CA GLY A 56 -12.85 6.85 -3.01
C GLY A 56 -11.86 7.96 -2.66
N ILE A 57 -11.18 7.74 -1.55
CA ILE A 57 -10.03 8.53 -1.09
C ILE A 57 -8.79 7.63 -1.15
N VAL A 58 -7.80 8.03 -1.95
CA VAL A 58 -6.49 7.39 -2.01
C VAL A 58 -5.54 8.11 -1.07
N LEU A 59 -4.70 7.34 -0.39
CA LEU A 59 -3.70 7.80 0.56
C LEU A 59 -2.45 6.91 0.48
N PRO A 60 -1.26 7.41 0.90
CA PRO A 60 -0.10 6.57 1.07
C PRO A 60 -0.42 5.33 1.90
N ALA A 61 0.27 4.23 1.59
CA ALA A 61 0.23 3.05 2.45
C ALA A 61 0.61 3.46 3.87
N LEU A 62 -0.21 3.05 4.84
CA LEU A 62 0.04 3.37 6.24
C LEU A 62 1.30 2.64 6.70
N VAL A 63 2.17 3.36 7.40
CA VAL A 63 3.42 2.82 7.94
C VAL A 63 3.27 2.63 9.44
N ASP A 64 3.43 1.39 9.90
CA ASP A 64 3.52 1.06 11.32
C ASP A 64 5.01 0.86 11.70
N CYS A 65 5.52 1.78 12.52
CA CYS A 65 6.92 1.78 12.93
C CYS A 65 7.21 0.89 14.14
N SER A 66 6.20 0.28 14.77
CA SER A 66 6.36 -0.40 16.05
C SER A 66 5.43 -1.60 16.19
N VAL A 67 5.80 -2.71 15.56
CA VAL A 67 5.05 -3.97 15.59
C VAL A 67 5.72 -5.03 16.45
N PHE A 68 4.93 -5.68 17.32
CA PHE A 68 5.35 -6.88 18.06
C PHE A 68 4.68 -8.11 17.46
N LEU A 69 5.20 -8.61 16.33
CA LEU A 69 4.56 -9.70 15.57
C LEU A 69 4.28 -10.94 16.44
N ALA A 70 5.24 -11.37 17.26
CA ALA A 70 5.12 -12.53 18.15
C ALA A 70 4.09 -12.37 19.28
N ARG A 71 3.73 -11.13 19.62
CA ARG A 71 2.78 -10.81 20.69
C ARG A 71 1.46 -10.25 20.16
N SER A 72 1.26 -10.33 18.84
CA SER A 72 0.04 -9.82 18.23
C SER A 72 -1.18 -10.55 18.78
N PRO A 73 -2.21 -9.82 19.26
CA PRO A 73 -3.44 -10.44 19.74
C PRO A 73 -4.24 -11.12 18.60
N SER A 74 -3.90 -10.83 17.34
CA SER A 74 -4.48 -11.47 16.17
C SER A 74 -3.89 -12.85 15.87
N LEU A 75 -2.81 -13.26 16.55
CA LEU A 75 -2.31 -14.63 16.45
C LEU A 75 -3.14 -15.57 17.31
N ASP A 76 -3.41 -16.75 16.75
CA ASP A 76 -3.96 -17.89 17.49
C ASP A 76 -3.11 -18.14 18.74
N GLN A 77 -3.77 -18.32 19.88
CA GLN A 77 -3.11 -18.58 21.16
C GLN A 77 -2.25 -19.84 21.11
N MET A 78 -2.60 -20.83 20.28
CA MET A 78 -1.79 -22.04 20.08
C MET A 78 -0.47 -21.80 19.36
N ILE A 79 -0.34 -20.68 18.63
CA ILE A 79 0.85 -20.30 17.85
C ILE A 79 1.67 -19.22 18.60
N ARG A 80 1.12 -18.65 19.67
CA ARG A 80 1.88 -17.70 20.49
C ARG A 80 2.98 -18.46 21.22
N PRO A 81 4.25 -18.02 21.11
CA PRO A 81 5.32 -18.63 21.89
C PRO A 81 4.99 -18.47 23.38
N ALA A 82 4.90 -19.59 24.09
CA ALA A 82 4.81 -19.63 25.54
C ALA A 82 6.24 -19.63 26.10
N GLY A 83 6.61 -18.62 26.89
CA GLY A 83 7.96 -18.54 27.51
C GLY A 83 8.99 -17.74 26.69
N ASP A 84 10.25 -18.22 26.67
CA ASP A 84 11.54 -17.55 26.33
C ASP A 84 11.71 -16.98 24.89
N GLY A 85 10.63 -16.54 24.26
CA GLY A 85 10.65 -15.89 22.95
C GLY A 85 10.76 -16.89 21.79
N LEU A 86 10.84 -16.35 20.58
CA LEU A 86 11.05 -17.13 19.36
C LEU A 86 12.54 -17.34 19.15
N ASP A 87 12.92 -18.50 18.61
CA ASP A 87 14.26 -18.65 18.07
C ASP A 87 14.45 -17.74 16.82
N PRO A 88 15.71 -17.47 16.41
CA PRO A 88 15.97 -16.59 15.27
C PRO A 88 15.33 -17.04 13.95
N ALA A 89 15.21 -18.35 13.71
CA ALA A 89 14.63 -18.89 12.47
C ALA A 89 13.11 -18.67 12.43
N GLN A 90 12.44 -18.86 13.57
CA GLN A 90 11.02 -18.58 13.75
C GLN A 90 10.73 -17.08 13.62
N GLN A 91 11.59 -16.22 14.20
CA GLN A 91 11.47 -14.77 14.05
C GLN A 91 11.62 -14.35 12.57
N ALA A 92 12.61 -14.89 11.86
CA ALA A 92 12.80 -14.63 10.44
C ALA A 92 11.61 -15.11 9.60
N ALA A 93 11.06 -16.29 9.89
CA ALA A 93 9.88 -16.82 9.20
C ALA A 93 8.63 -15.95 9.42
N MET A 94 8.43 -15.45 10.65
CA MET A 94 7.33 -14.55 10.97
C MET A 94 7.47 -13.20 10.26
N LEU A 95 8.67 -12.62 10.24
CA LEU A 95 8.95 -11.39 9.49
C LEU A 95 8.70 -11.59 7.99
N ALA A 96 9.24 -12.66 7.41
CA ALA A 96 9.05 -12.96 5.99
C ALA A 96 7.57 -13.19 5.64
N ARG A 97 6.76 -13.74 6.56
CA ARG A 97 5.31 -13.84 6.37
C ARG A 97 4.63 -12.48 6.41
N HIS A 98 4.98 -11.63 7.37
CA HIS A 98 4.39 -10.30 7.49
C HIS A 98 4.64 -9.46 6.23
N LEU A 99 5.88 -9.45 5.73
CA LEU A 99 6.28 -8.70 4.54
C LEU A 99 5.60 -9.16 3.24
N ARG A 100 4.95 -10.34 3.18
CA ARG A 100 4.19 -10.77 1.99
C ARG A 100 2.81 -10.10 1.87
N TYR A 101 2.30 -9.56 2.97
CA TYR A 101 1.00 -8.88 3.00
C TYR A 101 1.12 -7.36 2.99
N CYS A 102 2.36 -6.85 2.96
CA CYS A 102 2.72 -5.44 2.84
C CYS A 102 3.19 -5.17 1.41
#